data_AF-A0A2V7UTP5-F1
#
_entry.id   AF-A0A2V7UTP5-F1
#
_cell.length_a   1.000
_cell.length_b   1.000
_cell.length_c   1.000
_cell.angle_alpha   90.00
_cell.angle_beta   90.00
_cell.angle_gamma   90.00
#
_symmetry.space_group_name_H-M   'P 1'
#
loop_
_entity.id
_entity.type
_entity.pdbx_description
1 polymer ?
#
loop_
_entity_poly.entity_id
_entity_poly.type
_entity_poly.pdbx_seq_one_letter_code
_entity_poly.pdbx_strand_id
1 'polypeptide(L)' 'MGLDGLLVEMSGRRGLLLPQVAREQKWDRETFLDHVCLKAGLKAGDWRRGARVWVFRAQVFAEGGPA' A
#
# COMPACT_ATOMS: atom_id res chain seq x y z
N MET A 1 -4.94 -11.90 -4.04
CA MET A 1 -4.26 -10.63 -3.73
C MET A 1 -5.24 -9.76 -2.95
N GLY A 2 -4.80 -9.02 -1.92
CA GLY A 2 -5.70 -8.18 -1.08
C GLY A 2 -5.71 -8.51 0.42
N LEU A 3 -4.83 -9.41 0.89
CA LEU A 3 -4.61 -9.67 2.32
C LEU A 3 -3.41 -8.91 2.89
N ASP A 4 -2.56 -8.39 2.00
CA ASP A 4 -1.30 -7.76 2.38
C ASP A 4 -1.34 -6.27 2.10
N GLY A 5 -0.89 -5.48 3.07
CA GLY A 5 -0.59 -4.07 2.94
C GLY A 5 0.86 -3.87 2.52
N LEU A 6 1.14 -2.71 1.94
CA LEU A 6 2.48 -2.35 1.48
C LEU A 6 2.98 -1.13 2.21
N LEU A 7 4.28 -1.13 2.44
CA LEU A 7 5.04 0.02 2.88
C LEU A 7 6.25 0.18 1.97
N VAL A 8 6.52 1.40 1.55
CA VAL A 8 7.70 1.74 0.75
C VAL A 8 8.52 2.82 1.43
N GLU A 9 9.84 2.71 1.33
CA GLU A 9 10.81 3.69 1.83
C GLU A 9 11.94 3.89 0.82
N MET A 10 12.28 5.14 0.53
CA MET A 10 13.44 5.52 -0.27
C MET A 10 13.85 6.95 0.05
N SER A 11 15.15 7.21 0.21
CA SER A 11 15.69 8.56 0.39
C SER A 11 15.01 9.37 1.51
N GLY A 12 14.74 8.73 2.65
CA GLY A 12 14.08 9.36 3.80
C GLY A 12 12.56 9.56 3.66
N ARG A 13 11.97 9.16 2.53
CA ARG A 13 10.53 9.22 2.29
C ARG A 13 9.88 7.87 2.57
N ARG A 14 8.67 7.86 3.13
CA ARG A 14 7.94 6.64 3.48
C ARG A 14 6.45 6.76 3.23
N GLY A 15 5.83 5.69 2.70
CA GLY A 15 4.40 5.63 2.44
C GLY A 15 3.86 4.22 2.71
N LEU A 16 2.62 4.15 3.17
CA LEU A 16 1.93 2.90 3.49
C LEU A 16 0.49 2.91 2.96
N LEU A 17 0.06 1.77 2.41
CA LEU A 17 -1.33 1.49 2.09
C LEU A 17 -1.77 0.19 2.76
N LEU A 18 -2.98 0.23 3.34
CA LEU A 18 -3.60 -0.91 4.00
C LEU A 18 -4.11 -1.93 2.99
N PRO A 19 -4.24 -3.22 3.37
CA PRO A 19 -4.66 -4.29 2.47
C PRO A 19 -5.97 -4.00 1.72
N GLN A 20 -6.96 -3.42 2.39
CA GLN A 20 -8.29 -3.18 1.80
C GLN A 20 -8.27 -2.16 0.66
N VAL A 21 -7.31 -1.23 0.64
CA VAL A 21 -7.27 -0.16 -0.37
C VAL A 21 -7.12 -0.75 -1.77
N ALA A 22 -6.21 -1.71 -1.96
CA ALA A 22 -6.02 -2.35 -3.26
C ALA A 22 -7.29 -3.05 -3.75
N ARG A 23 -8.04 -3.66 -2.82
CA ARG A 23 -9.27 -4.40 -3.13
C ARG A 23 -10.42 -3.46 -3.48
N GLU A 24 -10.63 -2.40 -2.69
CA GLU A 24 -11.69 -1.41 -2.90
C GLU A 24 -11.50 -0.65 -4.22
N GLN A 25 -10.25 -0.34 -4.56
CA GLN A 25 -9.90 0.36 -5.80
C GLN A 25 -9.72 -0.57 -7.01
N LYS A 26 -9.87 -1.89 -6.82
CA LYS A 26 -9.66 -2.92 -7.86
C LYS A 26 -8.29 -2.83 -8.54
N TRP A 27 -7.26 -2.48 -7.79
CA TRP A 27 -5.90 -2.39 -8.28
C TRP A 27 -5.24 -3.76 -8.38
N ASP A 28 -4.48 -3.96 -9.44
CA ASP A 28 -3.54 -5.08 -9.52
C ASP A 28 -2.28 -4.80 -8.68
N ARG A 29 -1.37 -5.76 -8.66
CA ARG A 29 -0.15 -5.68 -7.85
C ARG A 29 0.74 -4.51 -8.26
N GLU A 30 0.90 -4.26 -9.55
CA GLU A 30 1.81 -3.21 -10.04
C GLU A 30 1.23 -1.83 -9.76
N THR A 31 -0.06 -1.65 -10.01
CA THR A 31 -0.81 -0.44 -9.67
C THR A 31 -0.73 -0.16 -8.18
N PHE A 32 -0.86 -1.19 -7.32
CA PHE A 32 -0.75 -1.01 -5.88
C PHE A 32 0.65 -0.56 -5.43
N LEU A 33 1.70 -1.13 -6.03
CA LEU A 33 3.09 -0.73 -5.78
C LEU A 33 3.38 0.70 -6.25
N ASP A 34 2.83 1.10 -7.41
CA ASP A 34 2.98 2.46 -7.92
C ASP A 34 2.25 3.46 -7.01
N HIS A 35 1.03 3.16 -6.60
CA HIS A 35 0.26 4.02 -5.70
C HIS A 35 0.88 4.15 -4.30
N VAL A 36 1.51 3.10 -3.77
CA VAL A 36 2.21 3.22 -2.48
C VAL A 36 3.48 4.08 -2.61
N CYS A 37 4.17 4.05 -3.76
CA CYS A 37 5.28 4.96 -4.06
C CYS A 37 4.79 6.41 -4.12
N LEU A 38 3.70 6.67 -4.84
CA LEU A 38 3.10 8.00 -4.91
C LEU A 38 2.70 8.51 -3.52
N LYS A 39 2.13 7.65 -2.68
CA LYS A 39 1.79 7.99 -1.28
C LYS A 39 3.00 8.28 -0.40
N ALA A 40 4.16 7.69 -0.71
CA ALA A 40 5.43 8.03 -0.08
C ALA A 40 6.01 9.37 -0.61
N GLY A 41 5.38 10.02 -1.58
CA GLY A 41 5.95 11.17 -2.29
C GLY A 41 7.09 10.79 -3.24
N LEU A 42 7.15 9.53 -3.68
CA LEU A 42 8.07 9.04 -4.71
C LEU A 42 7.38 9.03 -6.07
N LYS A 43 8.13 8.75 -7.14
CA LYS A 43 7.54 8.53 -8.47
C LYS A 43 6.95 7.12 -8.55
N ALA A 44 5.90 6.94 -9.35
CA ALA A 44 5.44 5.61 -9.73
C ALA A 44 6.61 4.81 -10.33
N GLY A 45 6.69 3.51 -10.01
CA GLY A 45 7.80 2.65 -10.42
C GLY A 45 9.09 2.78 -9.59
N ASP A 46 9.21 3.69 -8.62
CA ASP A 46 10.44 3.81 -7.81
C ASP A 46 10.71 2.53 -6.96
N TRP A 47 9.70 1.70 -6.72
CA TRP A 47 9.87 0.34 -6.17
C TRP A 47 10.74 -0.59 -7.04
N ARG A 48 10.81 -0.37 -8.36
CA ARG A 48 11.75 -1.07 -9.26
C ARG A 48 13.16 -0.46 -9.23
N ARG A 49 13.31 0.74 -8.66
CA ARG A 49 14.53 1.57 -8.71
C ARG A 49 15.28 1.60 -7.37
N GLY A 50 15.00 0.64 -6.50
CA GLY A 50 15.69 0.45 -5.23
C GLY A 50 14.94 0.96 -4.00
N ALA A 51 13.69 1.40 -4.13
CA ALA A 51 12.88 1.63 -2.93
C ALA A 51 12.68 0.31 -2.18
N ARG A 52 12.82 0.35 -0.86
CA ARG A 52 12.60 -0.81 0.01
C ARG A 52 11.10 -1.03 0.10
N VAL A 53 10.65 -2.26 -0.12
CA VAL A 53 9.24 -2.65 -0.04
C VAL A 53 9.07 -3.64 1.12
N TRP A 54 8.14 -3.35 2.03
CA TRP A 54 7.72 -4.26 3.07
C TRP A 54 6.26 -4.65 2.85
N VAL A 55 6.00 -5.91 3.16
CA VAL A 55 4.67 -6.53 3.09
C VAL A 55 4.23 -6.85 4.51
N PHE A 56 3.01 -6.47 4.88
CA PHE A 56 2.45 -6.75 6.20
C PHE A 56 1.00 -7.18 6.09
N ARG A 57 0.48 -7.84 7.14
CA ARG A 57 -0.94 -8.15 7.27
C ARG A 57 -1.51 -7.39 8.45
N ALA A 58 -2.80 -7.05 8.37
CA ALA A 58 -3.52 -6.37 9.42
C ALA A 58 -4.92 -6.98 9.60
N GLN A 59 -5.41 -6.99 10.83
CA GLN A 59 -6.84 -7.14 11.11
C GLN A 59 -7.48 -5.76 11.09
N VAL A 60 -8.61 -5.64 10.38
CA VAL A 60 -9.35 -4.40 10.23
C VAL A 60 -10.71 -4.58 10.93
N PHE A 61 -10.99 -3.72 11.90
CA PHE A 61 -12.27 -3.67 12.61
C PHE A 61 -13.03 -2.43 12.16
N ALA A 62 -14.35 -2.55 12.02
CA ALA A 62 -15.26 -1.43 11.77
C ALA A 62 -16.38 -1.50 12.81
N GLU A 63 -16.87 -0.35 13.28
CA GLU A 63 -18.07 -0.34 14.14
C GLU A 63 -19.27 -0.89 13.37
N GLY A 64 -20.01 -1.81 13.99
CA GLY A 64 -21.31 -2.23 13.48
C GLY A 64 -22.29 -1.08 13.63
N GLY A 65 -22.98 -0.73 12.54
CA GLY A 65 -24.11 0.20 12.60
C GLY A 65 -25.16 -0.24 13.63
N PRO A 66 -26.06 0.67 14.04
CA PRO A 66 -26.91 0.47 15.23
C PRO A 66 -27.74 -0.81 15.14
N ALA A 67 -27.91 -1.44 16.32
CA ALA A 67 -28.73 -2.63 16.54
C ALA A 67 -30.21 -2.41 16.23
#